data_AF-A0A7X4W9B2-F1
#
_entry.id   AF-A0A7X4W9B2-F1
#
_cell.length_a   1.000
_cell.length_b   1.000
_cell.length_c   1.000
_cell.angle_alpha   90.00
_cell.angle_beta   90.00
_cell.angle_gamma   90.00
#
_symmetry.space_group_name_H-M   'P 1'
#
loop_
_entity.id
_entity.type
_entity.pdbx_description
1 polymer ?
#
loop_
_entity_poly.entity_id
_entity_poly.type
_entity_poly.pdbx_seq_one_letter_code
_entity_poly.pdbx_strand_id
1 'polypeptide(L)'
;MTNKAAIIAAFCFYPLLAISQTEKPFDISCTLAGDSVAILMISESGERVAYSLTSRSGNKMRSAVSGSSKSRMSLSKSQFPVSITVDAAGDMSVLTVTDDCQITTQTPRS
;
A
#
# COMPACT_ATOMS: atom_id res chain seq x y z
N MET A 1 -6.08 -42.62 54.69
CA MET A 1 -6.65 -42.21 53.39
C MET A 1 -6.16 -40.79 53.09
N THR A 2 -5.09 -40.66 52.32
CA THR A 2 -4.50 -39.38 51.94
C THR A 2 -4.33 -39.40 50.43
N ASN A 3 -5.21 -38.69 49.72
CA ASN A 3 -4.97 -38.31 48.34
C ASN A 3 -5.76 -37.04 48.04
N LYS A 4 -5.05 -35.91 48.05
CA LYS A 4 -5.45 -34.70 47.34
C LYS A 4 -4.25 -34.27 46.51
N ALA A 5 -4.17 -34.83 45.30
CA ALA A 5 -3.30 -34.31 44.26
C ALA A 5 -3.96 -33.03 43.72
N ALA A 6 -3.41 -31.87 44.08
CA ALA A 6 -3.74 -30.61 43.44
C ALA A 6 -2.93 -30.52 42.15
N ILE A 7 -3.58 -30.74 41.01
CA ILE A 7 -3.00 -30.49 39.68
C ILE A 7 -3.12 -28.99 39.44
N ILE A 8 -2.01 -28.28 39.62
CA ILE A 8 -1.89 -26.88 39.23
C ILE A 8 -1.80 -26.87 37.70
N ALA A 9 -2.91 -26.55 37.05
CA ALA A 9 -2.93 -26.27 35.62
C ALA A 9 -2.10 -25.00 35.38
N ALA A 10 -0.92 -25.19 34.80
CA ALA A 10 -0.08 -24.12 34.30
C ALA A 10 -0.80 -23.45 33.12
N PHE A 11 -1.54 -22.37 33.40
CA PHE A 11 -1.94 -21.43 32.37
C PHE A 11 -0.72 -20.60 31.97
N CYS A 12 0.06 -21.13 31.03
CA CYS A 12 1.03 -20.34 30.27
C CYS A 12 0.27 -19.33 29.41
N PHE A 13 -0.15 -18.22 30.02
CA PHE A 13 -0.48 -17.00 29.28
C PHE A 13 0.82 -16.45 28.71
N TYR A 14 1.20 -16.94 27.52
CA TYR A 14 2.00 -16.13 26.63
C TYR A 14 1.09 -15.00 26.16
N PRO A 15 1.35 -13.72 26.49
CA PRO A 15 0.81 -12.67 25.66
C PRO A 15 1.48 -12.87 24.30
N LEU A 16 0.73 -13.45 23.37
CA LEU A 16 0.95 -13.27 21.94
C LEU A 16 1.15 -11.77 21.78
N LEU A 17 2.40 -11.37 21.52
CA LEU A 17 2.68 -10.07 20.96
C LEU A 17 1.93 -10.05 19.64
N ALA A 18 0.70 -9.55 19.67
CA ALA A 18 -0.01 -9.14 18.48
C ALA A 18 0.83 -8.00 17.92
N ILE A 19 1.81 -8.36 17.11
CA ILE A 19 2.47 -7.45 16.21
C ILE A 19 1.35 -7.05 15.27
N SER A 20 0.66 -5.95 15.62
CA SER A 20 -0.03 -5.11 14.66
C SER A 20 1.06 -4.70 13.67
N GLN A 21 1.35 -5.56 12.70
CA GLN A 21 1.87 -5.10 11.43
C GLN A 21 0.77 -4.17 10.97
N THR A 22 1.05 -2.87 11.05
CA THR A 22 0.18 -1.86 10.46
C THR A 22 0.10 -2.25 8.99
N GLU A 23 -0.92 -3.04 8.63
CA GLU A 23 -1.18 -3.43 7.25
C GLU A 23 -1.29 -2.12 6.50
N LYS A 24 -0.25 -1.78 5.73
CA LYS A 24 -0.36 -0.66 4.83
C LYS A 24 -1.35 -1.14 3.78
N PRO A 25 -2.55 -0.54 3.68
CA PRO A 25 -3.56 -1.03 2.74
C PRO A 25 -3.06 -0.96 1.29
N PHE A 26 -1.99 -0.18 1.06
CA PHE A 26 -1.39 0.12 -0.21
C PHE A 26 0.14 0.27 -0.11
N ASP A 27 0.85 -0.28 -1.10
CA ASP A 27 2.28 -0.07 -1.34
C ASP A 27 2.55 0.31 -2.80
N ILE A 28 3.61 1.09 -3.02
CA ILE A 28 4.04 1.57 -4.34
C ILE A 28 5.54 1.35 -4.51
N SER A 29 5.92 0.73 -5.63
CA SER A 29 7.31 0.62 -6.04
C SER A 29 7.51 1.14 -7.46
N CYS A 30 8.72 1.60 -7.73
CA CYS A 30 9.11 2.20 -9.00
C CYS A 30 10.39 1.55 -9.51
N THR A 31 10.51 1.37 -10.81
CA THR A 31 11.72 0.83 -11.46
C THR A 31 11.98 1.54 -12.78
N LEU A 32 13.23 1.94 -12.99
CA LEU A 32 13.69 2.53 -14.25
C LEU A 32 13.89 1.44 -15.31
N ALA A 33 13.37 1.66 -16.51
CA ALA A 33 13.47 0.74 -17.65
C ALA A 33 13.78 1.53 -18.93
N GLY A 34 15.05 1.89 -19.13
CA GLY A 34 15.49 2.71 -20.26
C GLY A 34 14.82 4.08 -20.26
N ASP A 35 14.03 4.36 -21.30
CA ASP A 35 13.25 5.59 -21.48
C ASP A 35 11.87 5.57 -20.82
N SER A 36 11.58 4.49 -20.10
CA SER A 36 10.33 4.31 -19.37
C SER A 36 10.58 4.14 -17.87
N VAL A 37 9.53 4.38 -17.11
CA VAL A 37 9.45 4.15 -15.68
C VAL A 37 8.28 3.21 -15.44
N ALA A 38 8.56 2.09 -14.80
CA ALA A 38 7.55 1.12 -14.39
C ALA A 38 7.11 1.44 -12.95
N ILE A 39 5.81 1.58 -12.75
CA ILE A 39 5.20 1.78 -11.43
C ILE A 39 4.37 0.54 -11.12
N LEU A 40 4.62 -0.06 -9.95
CA LEU A 40 3.87 -1.18 -9.41
C LEU A 40 3.12 -0.71 -8.16
N MET A 41 1.81 -0.88 -8.19
CA MET A 41 0.88 -0.58 -7.10
C MET A 41 0.37 -1.90 -6.54
N ILE A 42 0.47 -2.07 -5.23
CA ILE A 42 0.05 -3.27 -4.52
C ILE A 42 -1.01 -2.87 -3.50
N SER A 43 -2.21 -3.43 -3.63
CA SER A 43 -3.22 -3.42 -2.57
C SER A 43 -3.14 -4.76 -1.86
N GLU A 44 -2.94 -4.75 -0.55
CA GLU A 44 -3.04 -5.95 0.28
C GLU A 44 -4.32 -5.96 1.12
N SER A 45 -5.03 -4.82 1.18
CA SER A 45 -6.28 -4.69 1.92
C SER A 45 -7.41 -5.53 1.32
N GLY A 46 -8.33 -5.98 2.18
CA GLY A 46 -9.63 -6.53 1.76
C GLY A 46 -10.58 -5.47 1.21
N GLU A 47 -10.21 -4.20 1.29
CA GLU A 47 -11.06 -3.07 0.95
C GLU A 47 -10.88 -2.63 -0.51
N ARG A 48 -11.73 -1.71 -0.96
CA ARG A 48 -11.63 -1.13 -2.29
C ARG A 48 -10.61 0.00 -2.26
N VAL A 49 -9.62 -0.08 -3.15
CA VAL A 49 -8.64 0.97 -3.37
C VAL A 49 -8.81 1.53 -4.78
N ALA A 50 -8.99 2.84 -4.89
CA ALA A 50 -9.06 3.55 -6.15
C ALA A 50 -7.80 4.37 -6.40
N TYR A 51 -7.28 4.30 -7.62
CA TYR A 51 -6.10 5.02 -8.09
C TYR A 51 -6.50 5.99 -9.19
N SER A 52 -5.99 7.21 -9.12
CA SER A 52 -6.05 8.18 -10.21
C SER A 52 -4.66 8.71 -10.49
N LEU A 53 -4.13 8.42 -11.67
CA LEU A 53 -2.86 8.97 -12.14
C LEU A 53 -3.12 10.16 -13.06
N THR A 54 -2.36 11.23 -12.87
CA THR A 54 -2.28 12.36 -13.79
C THR A 54 -0.82 12.59 -14.20
N SER A 55 -0.53 12.58 -15.49
CA SER A 55 0.81 12.88 -16.01
C SER A 55 1.08 14.38 -16.09
N ARG A 56 2.36 14.77 -16.26
CA ARG A 56 2.76 16.16 -16.56
C ARG A 56 2.00 16.72 -17.76
N SER A 57 1.77 15.91 -18.79
CA SER A 57 1.04 16.29 -19.99
C SER A 57 -0.47 16.37 -19.82
N GLY A 58 -0.99 16.08 -18.62
CA GLY A 58 -2.42 16.10 -18.31
C GLY A 58 -3.18 14.83 -18.70
N ASN A 59 -2.50 13.77 -19.14
CA ASN A 59 -3.13 12.47 -19.37
C ASN A 59 -3.58 11.88 -18.04
N LYS A 60 -4.80 11.34 -18.01
CA LYS A 60 -5.40 10.78 -16.79
C LYS A 60 -5.73 9.31 -16.97
N MET A 61 -5.45 8.54 -15.94
CA MET A 61 -5.84 7.14 -15.83
C MET A 61 -6.53 6.95 -14.48
N ARG A 62 -7.65 6.23 -14.46
CA ARG A 62 -8.32 5.83 -13.23
C ARG A 62 -8.48 4.32 -13.21
N SER A 63 -8.17 3.71 -12.08
CA SER A 63 -8.39 2.29 -11.82
C SER A 63 -8.93 2.11 -10.42
N ALA A 64 -9.69 1.05 -10.19
CA ALA A 64 -10.13 0.69 -8.85
C ALA A 64 -10.13 -0.83 -8.72
N VAL A 65 -9.57 -1.30 -7.62
CA VAL A 65 -9.41 -2.72 -7.31
C VAL A 65 -10.04 -2.99 -5.96
N SER A 66 -10.55 -4.21 -5.78
CA SER A 66 -11.08 -4.68 -4.50
C SER A 66 -10.30 -5.92 -4.10
N GLY A 67 -9.98 -6.02 -2.81
CA GLY A 67 -9.13 -7.09 -2.28
C GLY A 67 -7.66 -6.95 -2.69
N SER A 68 -6.92 -8.05 -2.54
CA SER A 68 -5.49 -8.06 -2.83
C SER A 68 -5.23 -8.03 -4.35
N SER A 69 -4.52 -7.01 -4.81
CA SER A 69 -4.28 -6.79 -6.25
C SER A 69 -2.92 -6.17 -6.50
N LYS A 70 -2.33 -6.49 -7.66
CA LYS A 70 -1.09 -5.91 -8.15
C LYS A 70 -1.36 -5.29 -9.51
N SER A 71 -1.14 -3.99 -9.63
CA SER A 71 -1.31 -3.24 -10.88
C SER A 71 0.03 -2.66 -11.30
N ARG A 72 0.49 -3.02 -12.51
CA ARG A 72 1.73 -2.51 -13.09
C ARG A 72 1.40 -1.60 -14.28
N MET A 73 2.05 -0.45 -14.33
CA MET A 73 2.01 0.44 -15.48
C MET A 73 3.44 0.81 -15.89
N SER A 74 3.64 1.07 -17.17
CA SER A 74 4.90 1.57 -17.72
C SER A 74 4.61 2.85 -18.48
N LEU A 75 5.25 3.94 -18.08
CA LEU A 75 5.06 5.26 -18.67
C LEU A 75 6.39 5.76 -19.21
N SER A 76 6.37 6.45 -20.35
CA SER A 76 7.56 7.15 -20.83
C SER A 76 8.00 8.22 -19.84
N LYS A 77 9.31 8.43 -19.66
CA LYS A 77 9.86 9.51 -18.81
C LYS A 77 9.31 10.90 -19.14
N SER A 78 8.91 11.13 -20.39
CA SER A 78 8.25 12.37 -20.84
C SER A 78 6.93 12.67 -20.12
N GLN A 79 6.28 11.67 -19.53
CA GLN A 79 5.02 11.82 -18.79
C GLN A 79 5.22 12.25 -17.33
N PHE A 80 6.44 12.23 -16.82
CA PHE A 80 6.75 12.53 -15.42
C PHE A 80 7.01 14.03 -15.18
N PRO A 81 6.82 14.55 -13.95
CA PRO A 81 6.32 13.82 -12.80
C PRO A 81 4.86 13.43 -12.98
N VAL A 82 4.48 12.30 -12.40
CA VAL A 82 3.09 11.84 -12.34
C VAL A 82 2.57 11.99 -10.91
N SER A 83 1.34 12.46 -10.78
CA SER A 83 0.63 12.50 -9.51
C SER A 83 -0.32 11.31 -9.44
N ILE A 84 -0.21 10.50 -8.39
CA ILE A 84 -1.06 9.34 -8.13
C ILE A 84 -1.87 9.65 -6.88
N THR A 85 -3.17 9.84 -7.05
CA THR A 85 -4.12 9.89 -5.94
C THR A 85 -4.57 8.48 -5.62
N VAL A 86 -4.43 8.07 -4.37
CA VAL A 86 -4.89 6.80 -3.83
C VAL A 86 -6.02 7.11 -2.86
N ASP A 87 -7.18 6.51 -3.06
CA ASP A 87 -8.32 6.56 -2.16
C ASP A 87 -8.56 5.13 -1.65
N ALA A 88 -8.19 4.90 -0.39
CA ALA A 88 -8.40 3.65 0.32
C ALA A 88 -9.48 3.90 1.38
N ALA A 89 -10.71 3.40 1.12
CA ALA A 89 -11.85 3.56 2.03
C ALA A 89 -12.14 5.00 2.51
N GLY A 90 -11.85 6.01 1.69
CA GLY A 90 -12.05 7.42 2.01
C GLY A 90 -10.79 8.14 2.50
N ASP A 91 -9.74 7.39 2.85
CA ASP A 91 -8.42 7.96 3.15
C ASP A 91 -7.69 8.25 1.84
N MET A 92 -7.66 9.54 1.48
CA MET A 92 -6.96 10.00 0.30
C MET A 92 -5.48 10.25 0.60
N SER A 93 -4.61 9.82 -0.32
CA SER A 93 -3.18 10.13 -0.32
C SER A 93 -2.76 10.55 -1.72
N VAL A 94 -1.88 11.54 -1.83
CA VAL A 94 -1.33 11.98 -3.11
C VAL A 94 0.16 11.66 -3.13
N LEU A 95 0.59 10.90 -4.13
CA LEU A 95 1.98 10.54 -4.36
C LEU A 95 2.45 11.28 -5.59
N THR A 96 3.64 11.86 -5.54
CA THR A 96 4.34 12.35 -6.74
C THR A 96 5.48 11.40 -7.04
N VAL A 97 5.51 10.87 -8.26
CA VAL A 97 6.60 10.04 -8.77
C VAL A 97 7.32 10.82 -9.86
N THR A 98 8.64 10.88 -9.80
CA THR A 98 9.52 11.53 -10.80
C THR A 98 10.10 10.51 -11.79
N ASP A 99 10.75 10.99 -12.86
CA ASP A 99 11.35 10.14 -13.90
C ASP A 99 12.61 9.38 -13.46
N ASP A 100 13.15 9.72 -12.28
CA ASP A 100 14.24 9.03 -11.58
C ASP A 100 13.74 8.16 -10.42
N CYS A 101 12.43 7.86 -10.36
CA CYS A 101 11.80 7.02 -9.33
C CYS A 101 11.85 7.56 -7.89
N GLN A 102 12.02 8.88 -7.70
CA GLN A 102 11.75 9.47 -6.39
C GLN A 102 10.24 9.50 -6.14
N ILE A 103 9.81 8.99 -4.98
CA ILE A 103 8.41 8.96 -4.57
C ILE A 103 8.27 9.90 -3.37
N THR A 104 7.47 10.96 -3.53
CA THR A 104 7.14 11.88 -2.44
C THR A 104 5.68 11.69 -2.07
N THR A 105 5.41 11.30 -0.82
CA THR A 105 4.06 11.16 -0.29
C THR A 105 3.59 12.46 0.32
N GLN A 106 2.41 12.90 -0.07
CA GLN A 106 1.66 13.97 0.56
C GLN A 106 0.33 13.39 1.04
N THR A 107 0.22 13.20 2.35
CA THR A 107 -1.09 12.95 2.96
C THR A 107 -1.80 14.30 3.05
N PRO A 108 -2.97 14.50 2.41
CA PRO A 108 -3.77 15.69 2.63
C PRO A 108 -4.05 15.81 4.13
N ARG A 109 -3.70 16.94 4.74
CA ARG A 109 -4.23 17.26 6.08
C ARG A 109 -5.74 17.45 5.92
N SER A 110 -6.51 16.62 6.62
CA SER A 110 -7.93 16.83 6.86
C SER A 110 -8.18 18.11 7.65
#